data_AF-A0A2R6H7G6-F1
#
_entry.id   AF-A0A2R6H7G6-F1
#
_cell.length_a   1.000
_cell.length_b   1.000
_cell.length_c   1.000
_cell.angle_alpha   90.00
_cell.angle_beta   90.00
_cell.angle_gamma   90.00
#
_symmetry.space_group_name_H-M   'P 1'
#
loop_
_entity.id
_entity.type
_entity.pdbx_description
1 polymer ?
#
loop_
_entity_poly.entity_id
_entity_poly.type
_entity_poly.pdbx_seq_one_letter_code
_entity_poly.pdbx_strand_id
1 'polypeptide(L)'
;MDEPEYDPIECPTEGCAYEDAIRSVAAHVSGTHDERHSWEQLEYRGARDFVMAEKRRQSRADASGAASEATTSDEAAARSENDSDARAESGADTMGEAGADAVNELDRSFVEDALVVAELVERYDTPLGELDPFRLVNLYALLSELKGSADAARVQVRDALLERVQDDREVASDFGTARRYSYTTSRLRDEETVTAALEGAGIDPESVRSLDAEKVEAAVEEADLDPEAVFEFEEGHRIRRTSADAERRRAAFEELRPQVRALLDRL
;
A
#
# COMPACT_ATOMS: atom_id res chain seq x y z
N MET A 1 15.60 13.39 -22.41
CA MET A 1 14.56 13.36 -21.38
C MET A 1 13.79 12.11 -21.68
N ASP A 2 14.13 11.05 -20.95
CA ASP A 2 13.40 9.79 -21.01
C ASP A 2 12.00 10.06 -20.44
N GLU A 3 10.97 9.78 -21.24
CA GLU A 3 9.59 9.77 -20.74
C GLU A 3 9.49 8.74 -19.61
N PRO A 4 8.86 9.08 -18.46
CA PRO A 4 8.69 8.11 -17.39
C PRO A 4 7.91 6.89 -17.91
N GLU A 5 8.30 5.68 -17.50
CA GLU A 5 7.63 4.41 -17.86
C GLU A 5 6.22 4.27 -17.23
N TYR A 6 5.74 5.33 -16.57
CA TYR A 6 4.46 5.41 -15.89
C TYR A 6 3.74 6.69 -16.30
N ASP A 7 2.41 6.64 -16.30
CA ASP A 7 1.56 7.81 -16.52
C ASP A 7 1.53 8.66 -15.23
N PRO A 8 2.17 9.85 -15.22
CA PRO A 8 2.26 10.67 -14.02
C PRO A 8 0.92 11.37 -13.74
N ILE A 9 0.64 11.64 -12.46
CA ILE A 9 -0.57 12.36 -12.04
C ILE A 9 -0.22 13.55 -11.15
N GLU A 10 -1.06 14.59 -11.20
CA GLU A 10 -0.89 15.79 -10.39
C GLU A 10 -1.42 15.58 -8.96
N CYS A 11 -0.87 16.34 -8.02
CA CYS A 11 -1.39 16.44 -6.67
C CYS A 11 -2.83 16.99 -6.69
N PRO A 12 -3.78 16.35 -5.99
CA PRO A 12 -5.18 16.79 -5.98
C PRO A 12 -5.41 18.10 -5.22
N THR A 13 -4.39 18.65 -4.54
CA THR A 13 -4.48 19.90 -3.80
C THR A 13 -4.37 21.10 -4.73
N GLU A 14 -5.37 21.98 -4.71
CA GLU A 14 -5.36 23.21 -5.53
C GLU A 14 -4.12 24.08 -5.28
N GLY A 15 -3.42 24.39 -6.37
CA GLY A 15 -2.20 25.20 -6.36
C GLY A 15 -0.93 24.46 -5.94
N CYS A 16 -0.98 23.13 -5.77
CA CYS A 16 0.21 22.29 -5.65
C CYS A 16 0.66 21.81 -7.04
N ALA A 17 1.93 22.04 -7.39
CA ALA A 17 2.50 21.67 -8.70
C ALA A 17 3.25 20.33 -8.68
N TYR A 18 3.06 19.51 -7.63
CA TYR A 18 3.71 18.21 -7.52
C TYR A 18 3.03 17.20 -8.44
N GLU A 19 3.78 16.57 -9.33
CA GLU A 19 3.31 15.57 -10.28
C GLU A 19 4.27 14.38 -10.30
N ASP A 20 3.75 13.16 -10.14
CA ASP A 20 4.55 11.94 -10.14
C ASP A 20 3.64 10.69 -10.22
N ALA A 21 4.20 9.48 -10.11
CA ALA A 21 3.42 8.24 -10.02
C ALA A 21 2.40 8.30 -8.87
N ILE A 22 1.25 7.62 -9.03
CA ILE A 22 0.12 7.64 -8.09
C ILE A 22 0.55 7.47 -6.61
N ARG A 23 1.45 6.51 -6.34
CA ARG A 23 1.91 6.25 -4.97
C ARG A 23 2.81 7.36 -4.43
N SER A 24 3.56 8.02 -5.30
CA SER A 24 4.44 9.13 -4.98
C SER A 24 3.63 10.37 -4.63
N VAL A 25 2.55 10.66 -5.38
CA VAL A 25 1.57 11.71 -5.02
C VAL A 25 0.88 11.42 -3.69
N ALA A 26 0.49 10.17 -3.44
CA ALA A 26 -0.09 9.78 -2.15
C ALA A 26 0.89 9.97 -0.97
N ALA A 27 2.17 9.67 -1.20
CA ALA A 27 3.22 9.90 -0.22
C ALA A 27 3.49 11.40 -0.01
N HIS A 28 3.45 12.19 -1.07
CA HIS A 28 3.58 13.66 -1.03
C HIS A 28 2.47 14.29 -0.18
N VAL A 29 1.20 13.99 -0.48
CA VAL A 29 0.05 14.52 0.28
C VAL A 29 0.15 14.10 1.76
N SER A 30 0.50 12.85 2.05
CA SER A 30 0.68 12.38 3.45
C SER A 30 1.90 12.97 4.16
N GLY A 31 2.90 13.45 3.41
CA GLY A 31 4.14 14.00 3.92
C GLY A 31 4.14 15.52 4.05
N THR A 32 3.23 16.20 3.36
CA THR A 32 3.05 17.65 3.43
C THR A 32 2.07 17.98 4.57
N HIS A 33 2.59 18.59 5.63
CA HIS A 33 1.83 18.85 6.86
C HIS A 33 1.19 20.25 6.82
N ASP A 34 0.31 20.48 5.84
CA ASP A 34 -0.55 21.66 5.80
C ASP A 34 -2.03 21.27 5.69
N GLU A 35 -2.92 22.21 5.96
CA GLU A 35 -4.37 21.98 5.93
C GLU A 35 -4.85 21.52 4.54
N ARG A 36 -4.22 22.01 3.47
CA ARG A 36 -4.61 21.75 2.08
C ARG A 36 -4.20 20.36 1.58
N HIS A 37 -3.20 19.75 2.20
CA HIS A 37 -2.75 18.36 1.97
C HIS A 37 -3.30 17.40 3.03
N SER A 38 -4.30 17.83 3.81
CA SER A 38 -5.05 16.92 4.68
C SER A 38 -5.98 16.05 3.85
N TRP A 39 -5.86 14.74 4.04
CA TRP A 39 -6.81 13.77 3.48
C TRP A 39 -8.25 14.04 3.89
N GLU A 40 -8.48 14.66 5.05
CA GLU A 40 -9.82 15.02 5.52
C GLU A 40 -10.47 16.15 4.71
N GLN A 41 -9.66 16.98 4.02
CA GLN A 41 -10.14 18.06 3.16
C GLN A 41 -10.24 17.66 1.69
N LEU A 42 -9.61 16.55 1.30
CA LEU A 42 -9.67 16.00 -0.04
C LEU A 42 -10.86 15.04 -0.15
N GLU A 43 -11.32 14.78 -1.38
CA GLU A 43 -12.42 13.84 -1.66
C GLU A 43 -12.08 12.36 -1.40
N TYR A 44 -10.95 12.09 -0.73
CA TYR A 44 -10.40 10.75 -0.51
C TYR A 44 -10.38 10.45 0.98
N ARG A 45 -10.80 9.24 1.37
CA ARG A 45 -10.78 8.79 2.78
C ARG A 45 -9.36 8.62 3.35
N GLY A 46 -8.34 8.79 2.52
CA GLY A 46 -6.93 8.66 2.85
C GLY A 46 -6.08 8.21 1.66
N ALA A 47 -4.77 8.16 1.86
CA ALA A 47 -3.79 7.80 0.83
C ALA A 47 -4.11 6.50 0.08
N ARG A 48 -4.62 5.47 0.77
CA ARG A 48 -4.99 4.20 0.14
C ARG A 48 -6.20 4.34 -0.78
N ASP A 49 -7.20 5.12 -0.39
CA ASP A 49 -8.41 5.34 -1.18
C ASP A 49 -8.08 6.12 -2.46
N PHE A 50 -7.27 7.18 -2.33
CA PHE A 50 -6.70 7.91 -3.44
C PHE A 50 -5.98 6.99 -4.44
N VAL A 51 -5.03 6.16 -3.96
CA VAL A 51 -4.29 5.24 -4.84
C VAL A 51 -5.21 4.29 -5.59
N MET A 52 -6.25 3.77 -4.93
CA MET A 52 -7.21 2.86 -5.54
C MET A 52 -8.15 3.56 -6.51
N ALA A 53 -8.52 4.82 -6.26
CA ALA A 53 -9.32 5.63 -7.18
C ALA A 53 -8.53 5.95 -8.45
N GLU A 54 -7.29 6.42 -8.32
CA GLU A 54 -6.47 6.79 -9.48
C GLU A 54 -6.04 5.60 -10.32
N LYS A 55 -5.69 4.47 -9.69
CA LYS A 55 -5.40 3.24 -10.45
C LYS A 55 -6.59 2.79 -11.29
N ARG A 56 -7.81 2.93 -10.75
CA ARG A 56 -9.04 2.63 -11.49
C ARG A 56 -9.25 3.61 -12.64
N ARG A 57 -8.92 4.89 -12.47
CA ARG A 57 -8.98 5.89 -13.56
C ARG A 57 -7.97 5.59 -14.66
N GLN A 58 -6.70 5.31 -14.33
CA GLN A 58 -5.67 4.93 -15.30
C GLN A 58 -6.06 3.67 -16.07
N SER A 59 -6.48 2.60 -15.38
CA SER A 59 -6.92 1.36 -16.06
C SER A 59 -8.12 1.57 -17.01
N ARG A 60 -8.98 2.55 -16.73
CA ARG A 60 -10.11 2.91 -17.60
C ARG A 60 -9.65 3.77 -18.78
N ALA A 61 -8.69 4.65 -18.56
CA ALA A 61 -8.06 5.45 -19.61
C ALA A 61 -7.33 4.53 -20.61
N ASP A 62 -6.54 3.57 -20.12
CA ASP A 62 -5.83 2.56 -20.91
C ASP A 62 -6.80 1.70 -21.74
N ALA A 63 -7.89 1.23 -21.12
CA ALA A 63 -8.93 0.47 -21.81
C ALA A 63 -9.67 1.31 -22.87
N SER A 64 -9.85 2.61 -22.63
CA SER A 64 -10.46 3.54 -23.60
C SER A 64 -9.51 3.91 -24.74
N GLY A 65 -8.20 3.99 -24.48
CA GLY A 65 -7.15 4.19 -25.48
C GLY A 65 -7.04 2.99 -26.41
N ALA A 66 -7.05 1.78 -25.85
CA ALA A 66 -7.07 0.54 -26.63
C ALA A 66 -8.34 0.39 -27.49
N ALA A 67 -9.51 0.81 -27.00
CA ALA A 67 -10.76 0.81 -27.78
C ALA A 67 -10.79 1.91 -28.86
N SER A 68 -10.14 3.05 -28.60
CA SER A 68 -9.94 4.15 -29.55
C SER A 68 -9.02 3.71 -30.71
N GLU A 69 -7.93 3.01 -30.43
CA GLU A 69 -7.01 2.48 -31.45
C GLU A 69 -7.62 1.34 -32.28
N ALA A 70 -8.50 0.54 -31.69
CA ALA A 70 -9.26 -0.49 -32.40
C ALA A 70 -10.36 0.06 -33.34
N THR A 71 -10.74 1.34 -33.22
CA THR A 71 -11.77 1.96 -34.07
C THR A 71 -11.18 2.66 -35.31
N THR A 72 -9.85 2.73 -35.44
CA THR A 72 -9.16 3.26 -36.63
C THR A 72 -8.38 2.18 -37.37
N SER A 73 -8.99 1.04 -37.65
CA SER A 73 -8.46 0.09 -38.64
C SER A 73 -9.51 -0.93 -39.06
N ASP A 74 -10.58 -0.44 -39.68
CA ASP A 74 -11.43 -1.25 -40.56
C ASP A 74 -11.39 -0.64 -41.96
N GLU A 75 -10.48 -1.15 -42.80
CA GLU A 75 -10.69 -1.42 -44.23
C GLU A 75 -9.43 -2.11 -44.80
N ALA A 76 -9.46 -3.45 -44.86
CA ALA A 76 -9.26 -4.22 -46.10
C ALA A 76 -8.91 -5.71 -45.87
N ALA A 77 -9.81 -6.56 -46.38
CA ALA A 77 -9.54 -7.80 -47.10
C ALA A 77 -9.26 -9.13 -46.34
N ALA A 78 -10.36 -9.86 -46.12
CA ALA A 78 -10.72 -11.11 -46.81
C ALA A 78 -9.79 -12.36 -46.79
N ARG A 79 -10.41 -13.46 -46.30
CA ARG A 79 -10.33 -14.89 -46.68
C ARG A 79 -9.13 -15.75 -46.21
N SER A 80 -9.42 -16.77 -45.41
CA SER A 80 -9.43 -18.19 -45.86
C SER A 80 -9.94 -19.12 -44.75
N GLU A 81 -10.79 -20.07 -45.14
CA GLU A 81 -11.38 -21.16 -44.34
C GLU A 81 -10.41 -22.35 -44.17
N ASN A 82 -10.49 -23.03 -43.02
CA ASN A 82 -10.56 -24.49 -42.78
C ASN A 82 -10.17 -24.79 -41.32
N ASP A 83 -11.05 -25.31 -40.47
CA ASP A 83 -11.50 -26.71 -40.37
C ASP A 83 -10.42 -27.65 -39.80
N SER A 84 -10.51 -27.97 -38.51
CA SER A 84 -10.71 -29.34 -38.00
C SER A 84 -10.48 -29.46 -36.47
N ASP A 85 -11.44 -30.13 -35.83
CA ASP A 85 -11.37 -31.00 -34.66
C ASP A 85 -10.10 -31.06 -33.78
N ALA A 86 -10.28 -30.86 -32.47
CA ALA A 86 -10.33 -31.96 -31.48
C ALA A 86 -10.05 -31.47 -30.05
N ARG A 87 -10.88 -31.94 -29.12
CA ARG A 87 -10.67 -31.96 -27.66
C ARG A 87 -9.34 -32.64 -27.30
N ALA A 88 -8.65 -32.14 -26.26
CA ALA A 88 -8.17 -32.96 -25.14
C ALA A 88 -7.65 -32.09 -23.98
N GLU A 89 -8.08 -32.44 -22.78
CA GLU A 89 -7.60 -31.99 -21.48
C GLU A 89 -6.17 -32.48 -21.20
N SER A 90 -5.35 -31.68 -20.52
CA SER A 90 -4.38 -32.07 -19.49
C SER A 90 -3.74 -30.77 -18.94
N GLY A 91 -3.65 -30.49 -17.64
CA GLY A 91 -3.58 -31.43 -16.52
C GLY A 91 -2.21 -32.07 -16.49
N ALA A 92 -1.16 -31.28 -16.26
CA ALA A 92 0.16 -31.81 -15.90
C ALA A 92 0.85 -30.82 -14.95
N ASP A 93 0.81 -31.20 -13.68
CA ASP A 93 1.76 -30.85 -12.64
C ASP A 93 3.16 -30.55 -13.18
N THR A 94 3.67 -29.37 -12.85
CA THR A 94 5.12 -29.19 -12.70
C THR A 94 5.38 -28.94 -11.22
N MET A 95 5.34 -30.04 -10.45
CA MET A 95 6.17 -30.16 -9.26
C MET A 95 7.63 -30.21 -9.74
N GLY A 96 8.29 -29.06 -9.68
CA GLY A 96 9.71 -28.90 -9.93
C GLY A 96 10.33 -28.04 -8.85
N GLU A 97 11.04 -28.71 -7.93
CA GLU A 97 12.05 -28.15 -7.02
C GLU A 97 11.58 -27.24 -5.87
N ALA A 98 10.79 -27.82 -4.97
CA ALA A 98 10.90 -27.49 -3.55
C ALA A 98 12.24 -28.01 -3.00
N GLY A 99 13.26 -27.16 -3.00
CA GLY A 99 14.51 -27.45 -2.29
C GLY A 99 15.71 -26.63 -2.72
N ALA A 100 15.83 -25.39 -2.23
CA ALA A 100 17.08 -24.75 -1.77
C ALA A 100 17.03 -23.20 -1.62
N ASP A 101 15.90 -22.51 -1.83
CA ASP A 101 15.85 -21.03 -1.83
C ASP A 101 15.09 -20.37 -0.66
N ALA A 102 14.98 -21.05 0.49
CA ALA A 102 14.53 -20.38 1.72
C ALA A 102 15.67 -19.57 2.39
N VAL A 103 16.43 -18.81 1.60
CA VAL A 103 17.54 -17.96 2.06
C VAL A 103 17.18 -16.48 1.88
N ASN A 104 16.78 -15.84 2.98
CA ASN A 104 16.51 -14.41 3.19
C ASN A 104 15.38 -13.78 2.35
N GLU A 105 14.15 -13.86 2.84
CA GLU A 105 12.97 -13.15 2.30
C GLU A 105 13.07 -11.60 2.39
N LEU A 106 14.05 -11.07 3.11
CA LEU A 106 14.33 -9.63 3.12
C LEU A 106 15.06 -9.26 1.84
N ASP A 107 14.45 -8.37 1.05
CA ASP A 107 14.99 -7.94 -0.22
C ASP A 107 16.43 -7.43 -0.06
N ARG A 108 17.33 -8.00 -0.87
CA ARG A 108 18.74 -7.63 -0.92
C ARG A 108 18.93 -6.16 -1.31
N SER A 109 18.01 -5.61 -2.11
CA SER A 109 18.01 -4.20 -2.53
C SER A 109 18.11 -3.24 -1.34
N PHE A 110 17.37 -3.51 -0.25
CA PHE A 110 17.40 -2.70 0.97
C PHE A 110 18.82 -2.57 1.54
N VAL A 111 19.59 -3.67 1.57
CA VAL A 111 20.95 -3.66 2.10
C VAL A 111 21.89 -2.92 1.14
N GLU A 112 21.71 -3.10 -0.16
CA GLU A 112 22.51 -2.43 -1.18
C GLU A 112 22.30 -0.90 -1.14
N ASP A 113 21.05 -0.45 -1.11
CA ASP A 113 20.70 0.97 -1.02
C ASP A 113 21.22 1.60 0.29
N ALA A 114 21.12 0.88 1.41
CA ALA A 114 21.65 1.35 2.69
C ALA A 114 23.17 1.59 2.65
N LEU A 115 23.90 0.71 1.96
CA LEU A 115 25.35 0.84 1.77
C LEU A 115 25.69 1.99 0.82
N VAL A 116 24.92 2.18 -0.25
CA VAL A 116 25.11 3.31 -1.17
C VAL A 116 24.86 4.64 -0.45
N VAL A 117 23.80 4.73 0.38
CA VAL A 117 23.53 5.92 1.20
C VAL A 117 24.68 6.19 2.15
N ALA A 118 25.20 5.18 2.85
CA ALA A 118 26.34 5.34 3.75
C ALA A 118 27.57 5.91 3.01
N GLU A 119 27.93 5.33 1.86
CA GLU A 119 29.03 5.80 1.01
C GLU A 119 28.83 7.24 0.50
N LEU A 120 27.61 7.62 0.11
CA LEU A 120 27.36 8.98 -0.36
C LEU A 120 27.44 10.04 0.75
N VAL A 121 26.98 9.68 1.95
CA VAL A 121 27.12 10.56 3.12
C VAL A 121 28.61 10.79 3.41
N GLU A 122 29.45 9.75 3.36
CA GLU A 122 30.91 9.87 3.45
C GLU A 122 31.48 10.78 2.35
N ARG A 123 31.15 10.48 1.09
CA ARG A 123 31.72 11.17 -0.05
C ARG A 123 31.39 12.66 -0.09
N TYR A 124 30.20 13.01 0.40
CA TYR A 124 29.76 14.40 0.39
C TYR A 124 30.40 15.19 1.53
N ASP A 125 30.63 14.58 2.71
CA ASP A 125 31.32 15.17 3.88
C ASP A 125 31.09 16.68 4.05
N THR A 126 29.82 17.09 3.91
CA THR A 126 29.40 18.48 3.87
C THR A 126 28.02 18.56 4.51
N PRO A 127 27.76 19.56 5.38
CA PRO A 127 26.45 19.75 5.98
C PRO A 127 25.35 19.83 4.91
N LEU A 128 24.17 19.27 5.18
CA LEU A 128 23.05 19.25 4.22
C LEU A 128 22.71 20.65 3.67
N GLY A 129 22.85 21.70 4.48
CA GLY A 129 22.57 23.08 4.07
C GLY A 129 23.58 23.69 3.10
N GLU A 130 24.72 23.05 2.89
CA GLU A 130 25.80 23.48 1.99
C GLU A 130 25.91 22.59 0.75
N LEU A 131 25.11 21.52 0.66
CA LEU A 131 25.06 20.66 -0.52
C LEU A 131 24.36 21.38 -1.68
N ASP A 132 24.91 21.21 -2.88
CA ASP A 132 24.27 21.68 -4.09
C ASP A 132 23.01 20.85 -4.42
N PRO A 133 22.07 21.38 -5.24
CA PRO A 133 20.83 20.70 -5.56
C PRO A 133 21.01 19.30 -6.17
N PHE A 134 22.07 19.06 -6.94
CA PHE A 134 22.31 17.76 -7.56
C PHE A 134 22.63 16.70 -6.49
N ARG A 135 23.49 17.04 -5.52
CA ARG A 135 23.78 16.15 -4.37
C ARG A 135 22.55 15.91 -3.48
N LEU A 136 21.74 16.95 -3.25
CA LEU A 136 20.50 16.83 -2.49
C LEU A 136 19.48 15.91 -3.17
N VAL A 137 19.30 16.05 -4.48
CA VAL A 137 18.40 15.18 -5.27
C VAL A 137 18.88 13.73 -5.24
N ASN A 138 20.19 13.47 -5.35
CA ASN A 138 20.73 12.12 -5.25
C ASN A 138 20.44 11.47 -3.89
N LEU A 139 20.69 12.21 -2.78
CA LEU A 139 20.36 11.71 -1.44
C LEU A 139 18.86 11.48 -1.29
N TYR A 140 18.03 12.41 -1.75
CA TYR A 140 16.58 12.31 -1.64
C TYR A 140 16.03 11.08 -2.38
N ALA A 141 16.47 10.86 -3.62
CA ALA A 141 16.04 9.71 -4.43
C ALA A 141 16.42 8.38 -3.75
N LEU A 142 17.68 8.23 -3.34
CA LEU A 142 18.15 7.00 -2.69
C LEU A 142 17.52 6.76 -1.32
N LEU A 143 17.32 7.80 -0.51
CA LEU A 143 16.63 7.68 0.77
C LEU A 143 15.15 7.31 0.60
N SER A 144 14.52 7.78 -0.48
CA SER A 144 13.14 7.44 -0.81
C SER A 144 13.01 5.97 -1.21
N GLU A 145 13.94 5.47 -2.03
CA GLU A 145 14.00 4.05 -2.40
C GLU A 145 14.28 3.17 -1.18
N LEU A 146 15.30 3.52 -0.40
CA LEU A 146 15.64 2.81 0.84
C LEU A 146 14.47 2.77 1.83
N LYS A 147 13.70 3.85 1.93
CA LYS A 147 12.47 3.88 2.74
C LYS A 147 11.42 2.91 2.19
N GLY A 148 11.24 2.87 0.88
CA GLY A 148 10.31 1.95 0.21
C GLY A 148 10.68 0.49 0.44
N SER A 149 11.93 0.11 0.19
CA SER A 149 12.43 -1.25 0.40
C SER A 149 12.40 -1.66 1.88
N ALA A 150 12.75 -0.75 2.80
CA ALA A 150 12.62 -0.98 4.23
C ALA A 150 11.16 -1.20 4.67
N ASP A 151 10.20 -0.47 4.10
CA ASP A 151 8.79 -0.65 4.42
C ASP A 151 8.24 -1.96 3.86
N ALA A 152 8.64 -2.34 2.64
CA ALA A 152 8.30 -3.64 2.06
C ALA A 152 8.81 -4.80 2.92
N ALA A 153 10.08 -4.75 3.32
CA ALA A 153 10.67 -5.70 4.26
C ALA A 153 9.92 -5.74 5.60
N ARG A 154 9.57 -4.58 6.15
CA ARG A 154 8.78 -4.47 7.39
C ARG A 154 7.39 -5.08 7.25
N VAL A 155 6.74 -4.93 6.09
CA VAL A 155 5.43 -5.55 5.80
C VAL A 155 5.55 -7.07 5.77
N GLN A 156 6.56 -7.63 5.11
CA GLN A 156 6.78 -9.08 5.10
C GLN A 156 6.99 -9.64 6.51
N VAL A 157 7.83 -8.98 7.32
CA VAL A 157 8.02 -9.36 8.74
C VAL A 157 6.71 -9.24 9.53
N ARG A 158 5.92 -8.19 9.31
CA ARG A 158 4.62 -8.00 9.96
C ARG A 158 3.65 -9.12 9.62
N ASP A 159 3.60 -9.54 8.37
CA ASP A 159 2.68 -10.57 7.89
C ASP A 159 3.11 -11.94 8.44
N ALA A 160 4.42 -12.23 8.46
CA ALA A 160 4.95 -13.40 9.16
C ALA A 160 4.65 -13.40 10.67
N LEU A 161 4.67 -12.23 11.33
CA LEU A 161 4.25 -12.09 12.73
C LEU A 161 2.75 -12.32 12.92
N LEU A 162 1.89 -11.88 11.99
CA LEU A 162 0.44 -12.10 12.05
C LEU A 162 0.08 -13.59 11.99
N GLU A 163 0.82 -14.38 11.21
CA GLU A 163 0.65 -15.83 11.14
C GLU A 163 1.06 -16.54 12.43
N ARG A 164 2.11 -16.04 13.11
CA ARG A 164 2.76 -16.71 14.23
C ARG A 164 2.24 -16.27 15.60
N VAL A 165 1.90 -15.00 15.75
CA VAL A 165 1.38 -14.43 16.99
C VAL A 165 -0.13 -14.55 16.95
N GLN A 166 -0.70 -15.30 17.90
CA GLN A 166 -2.15 -15.48 18.03
C GLN A 166 -2.65 -14.85 19.34
N ASP A 167 -3.97 -14.76 19.52
CA ASP A 167 -4.65 -14.39 20.77
C ASP A 167 -4.34 -12.98 21.31
N ASP A 168 -4.08 -12.02 20.42
CA ASP A 168 -3.85 -10.61 20.76
C ASP A 168 -2.73 -10.37 21.80
N ARG A 169 -1.72 -11.24 21.73
CA ARG A 169 -0.56 -11.25 22.60
C ARG A 169 0.49 -10.22 22.19
N GLU A 170 1.25 -9.82 23.20
CA GLU A 170 2.43 -8.97 23.05
C GLU A 170 3.71 -9.82 23.04
N VAL A 171 4.65 -9.47 22.17
CA VAL A 171 5.95 -10.12 22.00
C VAL A 171 7.04 -9.08 22.18
N ALA A 172 7.84 -9.24 23.22
CA ALA A 172 9.03 -8.42 23.48
C ALA A 172 10.26 -9.02 22.79
N SER A 173 11.19 -8.15 22.38
CA SER A 173 12.46 -8.49 21.74
C SER A 173 13.56 -7.55 22.23
N ASP A 174 14.80 -7.79 21.79
CA ASP A 174 15.93 -6.92 22.11
C ASP A 174 15.80 -5.49 21.56
N PHE A 175 14.97 -5.26 20.54
CA PHE A 175 14.87 -3.94 19.90
C PHE A 175 13.53 -3.24 20.11
N GLY A 176 12.64 -3.86 20.89
CA GLY A 176 11.33 -3.32 21.22
C GLY A 176 10.27 -4.39 21.31
N THR A 177 9.02 -3.94 21.30
CA THR A 177 7.86 -4.80 21.55
C THR A 177 6.81 -4.60 20.47
N ALA A 178 6.14 -5.68 20.08
CA ALA A 178 5.03 -5.66 19.13
C ALA A 178 3.85 -6.46 19.67
N ARG A 179 2.64 -6.02 19.35
CA ARG A 179 1.39 -6.66 19.79
C ARG A 179 0.45 -6.89 18.62
N ARG A 180 -0.23 -8.05 18.62
CA ARG A 180 -1.37 -8.32 17.74
C ARG A 180 -2.64 -7.73 18.33
N TYR A 181 -3.44 -7.13 17.46
CA TYR A 181 -4.77 -6.63 17.77
C TYR A 181 -5.74 -7.25 16.79
N SER A 182 -6.79 -7.86 17.30
CA SER A 182 -7.98 -8.20 16.52
C SER A 182 -8.90 -6.99 16.50
N TYR A 183 -9.56 -6.79 15.37
CA TYR A 183 -10.55 -5.75 15.19
C TYR A 183 -11.64 -6.29 14.27
N THR A 184 -12.85 -5.77 14.42
CA THR A 184 -13.95 -6.05 13.50
C THR A 184 -14.25 -4.78 12.73
N THR A 185 -14.36 -4.87 11.41
CA THR A 185 -14.84 -3.79 10.56
C THR A 185 -16.24 -4.14 10.10
N SER A 186 -17.18 -3.21 10.27
CA SER A 186 -18.50 -3.30 9.66
C SER A 186 -18.53 -2.52 8.36
N ARG A 187 -19.28 -3.03 7.39
CA ARG A 187 -19.64 -2.31 6.16
C ARG A 187 -21.12 -2.55 5.91
N LEU A 188 -21.82 -1.57 5.35
CA LEU A 188 -23.19 -1.81 4.93
C LEU A 188 -23.24 -2.91 3.87
N ARG A 189 -24.28 -3.74 3.97
CA ARG A 189 -24.69 -4.62 2.87
C ARG A 189 -25.11 -3.78 1.66
N ASP A 190 -25.39 -4.45 0.54
CA ASP A 190 -25.94 -3.77 -0.63
C ASP A 190 -27.26 -3.06 -0.29
N GLU A 191 -27.55 -2.00 -1.05
CA GLU A 191 -28.68 -1.10 -0.82
C GLU A 191 -30.03 -1.82 -0.81
N GLU A 192 -30.22 -2.85 -1.63
CA GLU A 192 -31.45 -3.64 -1.66
C GLU A 192 -31.64 -4.41 -0.35
N THR A 193 -30.59 -5.11 0.10
CA THR A 193 -30.61 -5.84 1.37
C THR A 193 -30.84 -4.92 2.56
N VAL A 194 -30.13 -3.79 2.61
CA VAL A 194 -30.29 -2.79 3.68
C VAL A 194 -31.71 -2.24 3.72
N THR A 195 -32.24 -1.84 2.56
CA THR A 195 -33.61 -1.30 2.44
C THR A 195 -34.64 -2.31 2.90
N ALA A 196 -34.56 -3.56 2.42
CA ALA A 196 -35.48 -4.62 2.81
C ALA A 196 -35.44 -4.93 4.32
N ALA A 197 -34.25 -4.90 4.92
CA ALA A 197 -34.08 -5.10 6.36
C ALA A 197 -34.70 -3.95 7.18
N LEU A 198 -34.49 -2.70 6.76
CA LEU A 198 -35.09 -1.52 7.39
C LEU A 198 -36.63 -1.54 7.28
N GLU A 199 -37.17 -1.78 6.09
CA GLU A 199 -38.62 -1.88 5.87
C GLU A 199 -39.24 -3.03 6.68
N GLY A 200 -38.56 -4.18 6.74
CA GLY A 200 -38.99 -5.33 7.53
C GLY A 200 -39.06 -5.04 9.03
N ALA A 201 -38.26 -4.10 9.52
CA ALA A 201 -38.27 -3.60 10.90
C ALA A 201 -39.27 -2.45 11.11
N GLY A 202 -39.98 -2.01 10.07
CA GLY A 202 -40.90 -0.88 10.13
C GLY A 202 -40.22 0.50 10.11
N ILE A 203 -38.95 0.55 9.69
CA ILE A 203 -38.18 1.78 9.51
C ILE A 203 -38.36 2.22 8.05
N ASP A 204 -38.75 3.47 7.84
CA ASP A 204 -38.83 4.05 6.49
C ASP A 204 -37.43 4.29 5.92
N PRO A 205 -37.01 3.62 4.84
CA PRO A 205 -35.67 3.78 4.27
C PRO A 205 -35.38 5.21 3.80
N GLU A 206 -36.41 5.96 3.40
CA GLU A 206 -36.25 7.37 3.01
C GLU A 206 -35.89 8.28 4.20
N SER A 207 -36.19 7.85 5.43
CA SER A 207 -35.82 8.55 6.65
C SER A 207 -34.31 8.49 6.93
N VAL A 208 -33.65 7.41 6.47
CA VAL A 208 -32.20 7.21 6.56
C VAL A 208 -31.55 7.77 5.29
N ARG A 209 -31.47 9.10 5.22
CA ARG A 209 -30.92 9.81 4.06
C ARG A 209 -29.58 9.21 3.61
N SER A 210 -29.56 8.75 2.35
CA SER A 210 -28.43 8.21 1.58
C SER A 210 -27.78 6.94 2.10
N LEU A 211 -28.47 6.11 2.91
CA LEU A 211 -27.91 4.91 3.53
C LEU A 211 -26.51 5.16 4.11
N ASP A 212 -26.38 6.27 4.82
CA ASP A 212 -25.14 6.60 5.51
C ASP A 212 -24.95 5.63 6.67
N ALA A 213 -23.78 5.00 6.75
CA ALA A 213 -23.51 3.93 7.71
C ALA A 213 -23.77 4.34 9.17
N GLU A 214 -23.42 5.57 9.55
CA GLU A 214 -23.61 6.08 10.91
C GLU A 214 -25.10 6.26 11.23
N LYS A 215 -25.89 6.73 10.26
CA LYS A 215 -27.35 6.88 10.43
C LYS A 215 -28.08 5.54 10.42
N VAL A 216 -27.64 4.62 9.57
CA VAL A 216 -28.18 3.25 9.53
C VAL A 216 -27.89 2.56 10.86
N GLU A 217 -26.68 2.70 11.40
CA GLU A 217 -26.32 2.16 12.72
C GLU A 217 -27.23 2.71 13.83
N ALA A 218 -27.46 4.03 13.85
CA ALA A 218 -28.37 4.64 14.81
C ALA A 218 -29.82 4.15 14.66
N ALA A 219 -30.32 3.99 13.43
CA ALA A 219 -31.67 3.50 13.17
C ALA A 219 -31.84 2.02 13.54
N VAL A 220 -30.81 1.20 13.28
CA VAL A 220 -30.74 -0.21 13.68
C VAL A 220 -30.79 -0.33 15.21
N GLU A 221 -30.02 0.50 15.93
CA GLU A 221 -30.02 0.54 17.39
C GLU A 221 -31.38 0.98 17.96
N GLU A 222 -31.99 2.04 17.41
CA GLU A 222 -33.30 2.54 17.86
C GLU A 222 -34.42 1.51 17.65
N ALA A 223 -34.35 0.75 16.56
CA ALA A 223 -35.35 -0.27 16.21
C ALA A 223 -35.08 -1.65 16.83
N ASP A 224 -34.00 -1.83 17.60
CA ASP A 224 -33.54 -3.13 18.11
C ASP A 224 -33.43 -4.19 16.99
N LEU A 225 -33.03 -3.75 15.79
CA LEU A 225 -32.79 -4.61 14.64
C LEU A 225 -31.41 -5.27 14.78
N ASP A 226 -31.31 -6.53 14.36
CA ASP A 226 -30.03 -7.23 14.32
C ASP A 226 -29.06 -6.51 13.34
N PRO A 227 -27.91 -6.00 13.82
CA PRO A 227 -26.92 -5.36 12.95
C PRO A 227 -26.46 -6.25 11.80
N GLU A 228 -26.45 -7.57 11.94
CA GLU A 228 -26.02 -8.49 10.86
C GLU A 228 -26.99 -8.51 9.67
N ALA A 229 -28.24 -8.06 9.86
CA ALA A 229 -29.22 -7.92 8.78
C ALA A 229 -28.86 -6.77 7.83
N VAL A 230 -28.08 -5.79 8.30
CA VAL A 230 -27.81 -4.53 7.58
C VAL A 230 -26.33 -4.33 7.32
N PHE A 231 -25.47 -4.84 8.21
CA PHE A 231 -24.03 -4.76 8.11
C PHE A 231 -23.41 -6.14 7.85
N GLU A 232 -22.34 -6.14 7.08
CA GLU A 232 -21.38 -7.24 7.00
C GLU A 232 -20.21 -6.94 7.93
N PHE A 233 -19.90 -7.90 8.79
CA PHE A 233 -18.77 -7.80 9.71
C PHE A 233 -17.60 -8.64 9.20
N GLU A 234 -16.45 -8.00 9.04
CA GLU A 234 -15.19 -8.66 8.71
C GLU A 234 -14.24 -8.57 9.90
N GLU A 235 -13.78 -9.73 10.38
CA GLU A 235 -12.70 -9.78 11.36
C GLU A 235 -11.36 -9.54 10.67
N GLY A 236 -10.54 -8.70 11.29
CA GLY A 236 -9.21 -8.37 10.84
C GLY A 236 -8.20 -8.43 11.97
N HIS A 237 -6.94 -8.58 11.59
CA HIS A 237 -5.83 -8.59 12.55
C HIS A 237 -4.73 -7.64 12.09
N ARG A 238 -4.07 -7.00 13.06
CA ARG A 238 -2.92 -6.14 12.81
C ARG A 238 -1.84 -6.33 13.85
N ILE A 239 -0.58 -6.21 13.44
CA ILE A 239 0.56 -6.09 14.35
C ILE A 239 0.93 -4.62 14.46
N ARG A 240 1.09 -4.14 15.70
CA ARG A 240 1.55 -2.80 15.99
C ARG A 240 2.76 -2.87 16.92
N ARG A 241 3.81 -2.12 16.57
CA ARG A 241 4.92 -1.86 17.49
C ARG A 241 4.42 -1.03 18.67
N THR A 242 4.62 -1.49 19.89
CA THR A 242 4.21 -0.81 21.12
C THR A 242 5.37 -0.06 21.79
N SER A 243 6.60 -0.54 21.61
CA SER A 243 7.81 0.12 22.12
C SER A 243 8.99 -0.06 21.16
N ALA A 244 10.03 0.77 21.32
CA ALA A 244 11.31 0.62 20.66
C ALA A 244 12.43 0.86 21.67
N ASP A 245 13.47 0.02 21.64
CA ASP A 245 14.59 0.14 22.57
C ASP A 245 15.81 0.72 21.86
N ALA A 246 16.04 2.03 22.04
CA ALA A 246 17.14 2.74 21.39
C ALA A 246 18.51 2.44 22.03
N GLU A 247 18.53 2.14 23.33
CA GLU A 247 19.76 1.83 24.05
C GLU A 247 20.30 0.47 23.63
N ARG A 248 19.44 -0.54 23.54
CA ARG A 248 19.82 -1.86 23.02
C ARG A 248 20.24 -1.81 21.55
N ARG A 249 19.59 -0.98 20.72
CA ARG A 249 20.06 -0.76 19.34
C ARG A 249 21.47 -0.16 19.31
N ARG A 250 21.77 0.79 20.18
CA ARG A 250 23.11 1.37 20.30
C ARG A 250 24.14 0.36 20.81
N ALA A 251 23.78 -0.45 21.81
CA ALA A 251 24.65 -1.52 22.30
C ALA A 251 24.94 -2.55 21.19
N ALA A 252 23.92 -3.00 20.47
CA ALA A 252 24.08 -3.91 19.33
C ALA A 252 24.95 -3.32 18.22
N PHE A 253 24.87 -2.00 18.02
CA PHE A 253 25.74 -1.27 17.12
C PHE A 253 27.21 -1.31 17.56
N GLU A 254 27.48 -1.10 18.84
CA GLU A 254 28.84 -1.13 19.42
C GLU A 254 29.47 -2.53 19.34
N GLU A 255 28.62 -3.58 19.40
CA GLU A 255 28.99 -4.99 19.28
C GLU A 255 29.17 -5.49 17.83
N LEU A 256 28.90 -4.64 16.82
CA LEU A 256 29.12 -5.02 15.43
C LEU A 256 30.56 -5.47 15.18
N ARG A 257 30.73 -6.43 14.28
CA ARG A 257 32.06 -6.88 13.83
C ARG A 257 32.90 -5.66 13.44
N PRO A 258 34.19 -5.58 13.85
CA PRO A 258 35.02 -4.42 13.57
C PRO A 258 35.06 -4.02 12.09
N GLN A 259 34.99 -4.98 11.17
CA GLN A 259 34.97 -4.72 9.72
C GLN A 259 33.68 -4.03 9.26
N VAL A 260 32.55 -4.32 9.91
CA VAL A 260 31.25 -3.70 9.63
C VAL A 260 31.19 -2.31 10.27
N ARG A 261 31.66 -2.18 11.51
CA ARG A 261 31.73 -0.87 12.18
C ARG A 261 32.71 0.08 11.50
N ALA A 262 33.81 -0.45 10.96
CA ALA A 262 34.78 0.32 10.17
C ALA A 262 34.19 0.91 8.88
N LEU A 263 33.01 0.47 8.42
CA LEU A 263 32.28 1.16 7.36
C LEU A 263 31.76 2.53 7.81
N LEU A 264 31.60 2.75 9.12
CA LEU A 264 31.18 4.01 9.71
C LEU A 264 32.34 4.79 10.33
N ASP A 265 33.44 4.13 10.72
CA ASP A 265 34.67 4.83 11.12
C ASP A 265 35.38 5.50 9.92
N ARG A 266 34.86 5.29 8.71
CA ARG A 266 35.23 6.02 7.49
C ARG A 266 34.29 7.20 7.19
N LEU A 267 33.12 7.28 7.83
CA LEU A 267 32.24 8.46 7.85
C LEU A 267 32.80 9.55 8.77
#